data_AF-A0A832LF46-F1
#
_entry.id   AF-A0A832LF46-F1
#
_cell.length_a   1.000
_cell.length_b   1.000
_cell.length_c   1.000
_cell.angle_alpha   90.00
_cell.angle_beta   90.00
_cell.angle_gamma   90.00
#
_symmetry.space_group_name_H-M   'P 1'
#
loop_
_entity.id
_entity.type
_entity.pdbx_description
1 polymer ?
#
loop_
_entity_poly.entity_id
_entity_poly.type
_entity_poly.pdbx_seq_one_letter_code
_entity_poly.pdbx_strand_id
1 'polypeptide(L)' 'MNCGDLKMGQVLRCETCGFELQVVKECGEVSCTTDACCTGNVTCCGEPMKLKQ' A
#
# COMPACT_ATOMS: atom_id res chain seq x y z
N MET A 1 -3.99 -5.72 3.13
CA MET A 1 -4.06 -4.33 3.62
C MET A 1 -4.30 -3.46 2.41
N ASN A 2 -5.40 -2.70 2.42
CA ASN A 2 -5.80 -1.95 1.24
C ASN A 2 -4.95 -0.69 1.12
N CYS A 3 -4.75 -0.23 -0.11
CA CYS A 3 -4.01 1.01 -0.39
C CYS A 3 -4.58 2.22 0.37
N GLY A 4 -5.91 2.27 0.56
CA GLY A 4 -6.58 3.35 1.30
C GLY A 4 -6.28 3.38 2.82
N ASP A 5 -5.83 2.28 3.40
CA ASP A 5 -5.48 2.22 4.84
C ASP A 5 -4.05 2.73 5.10
N LEU A 6 -3.27 2.93 4.04
CA LEU A 6 -1.85 3.28 4.14
C LEU A 6 -1.67 4.77 4.41
N LYS A 7 -0.80 5.06 5.39
CA LYS A 7 -0.43 6.41 5.81
C LYS A 7 0.93 6.81 5.28
N MET A 8 1.08 8.10 4.99
CA MET A 8 2.36 8.64 4.55
C MET A 8 3.47 8.29 5.55
N GLY A 9 4.61 7.83 5.03
CA GLY A 9 5.77 7.41 5.82
C GLY A 9 5.77 5.94 6.22
N GLN A 10 4.65 5.22 6.10
CA GLN A 10 4.63 3.78 6.33
C GLN A 10 5.46 3.03 5.28
N VAL A 11 6.11 1.94 5.70
CA VAL A 11 6.90 1.07 4.81
C VAL A 11 6.25 -0.29 4.74
N LEU A 12 6.04 -0.78 3.52
CA LEU A 12 5.62 -2.13 3.21
C LEU A 12 6.85 -2.96 2.86
N ARG A 13 6.88 -4.21 3.30
CA ARG A 13 7.92 -5.18 2.97
C ARG A 13 7.32 -6.43 2.36
N CYS A 14 7.92 -6.91 1.28
CA CYS A 14 7.69 -8.24 0.76
C CYS A 14 8.55 -9.23 1.55
N GLU A 15 7.93 -10.21 2.21
CA GLU A 15 8.65 -11.22 2.99
C GLU A 15 9.39 -12.24 2.09
N THR A 16 8.96 -12.39 0.83
CA THR A 16 9.55 -13.36 -0.11
C THR A 16 10.89 -12.89 -0.68
N CYS A 17 10.96 -11.65 -1.16
CA CYS A 17 12.14 -11.11 -1.84
C CYS A 17 12.86 -10.01 -1.06
N GLY A 18 12.27 -9.54 0.05
CA GLY A 18 12.82 -8.46 0.88
C GLY A 18 12.61 -7.05 0.32
N PHE A 19 11.89 -6.89 -0.81
CA PHE A 19 11.61 -5.58 -1.40
C PHE A 19 10.80 -4.68 -0.46
N GLU A 20 11.16 -3.40 -0.41
CA GLU A 20 10.53 -2.41 0.46
C GLU A 20 9.92 -1.28 -0.36
N LEU A 21 8.72 -0.84 0.04
CA LEU A 21 7.98 0.23 -0.59
C LEU A 21 7.54 1.23 0.48
N GLN A 22 7.90 2.49 0.34
CA GLN A 22 7.48 3.55 1.25
C GLN A 22 6.30 4.33 0.67
N VAL A 23 5.29 4.56 1.51
CA VAL A 23 4.13 5.39 1.17
C VAL A 23 4.56 6.85 1.20
N VAL A 24 4.78 7.44 0.02
CA VAL A 24 5.20 8.85 -0.11
C VAL A 24 4.03 9.84 -0.14
N LYS A 25 2.82 9.33 -0.36
CA LYS A 25 1.57 10.10 -0.36
C LYS A 25 0.42 9.16 -0.03
N GLU A 26 -0.42 9.54 0.93
CA GLU A 26 -1.62 8.79 1.28
C GLU A 26 -2.81 9.16 0.39
N CYS A 27 -3.74 8.21 0.22
CA CYS A 27 -5.02 8.50 -0.43
C CYS A 27 -5.82 9.43 0.50
N GLY A 28 -6.05 10.67 0.07
CA GLY A 28 -6.88 11.64 0.81
C GLY A 28 -8.36 11.51 0.45
N GLU A 29 -9.25 12.00 1.33
CA GLU A 29 -10.72 12.03 1.16
C GLU A 29 -11.16 12.64 -0.19
N VAL A 30 -10.36 13.54 -0.75
CA VAL A 30 -10.69 14.29 -1.99
C VAL A 30 -10.16 13.60 -3.26
N SER A 31 -9.20 12.68 -3.15
CA SER A 31 -8.46 12.17 -4.32
C SER A 31 -9.00 10.89 -4.94
N CYS A 32 -9.99 10.25 -4.33
CA CYS A 32 -10.51 8.96 -4.81
C CYS A 32 -12.05 8.93 -4.80
N THR A 33 -12.68 9.70 -5.70
CA THR A 33 -14.12 9.63 -5.98
C THR A 33 -14.48 8.56 -7.02
N THR A 34 -13.50 7.81 -7.52
CA THR A 34 -13.70 6.70 -8.46
C THR A 34 -13.33 5.39 -7.80
N ASP A 35 -14.17 4.36 -7.93
CA ASP A 35 -14.04 3.02 -7.34
C ASP A 35 -12.71 2.30 -7.65
N ALA A 36 -11.91 2.83 -8.58
CA ALA A 36 -10.65 2.27 -9.04
C ALA A 36 -9.39 2.74 -8.27
N CYS A 37 -9.50 3.74 -7.39
CA CYS A 37 -8.34 4.54 -6.99
C CYS A 37 -7.49 3.92 -5.86
N CYS A 38 -8.08 3.30 -4.84
CA CYS A 38 -7.33 2.70 -3.72
C CYS A 38 -8.01 1.45 -3.12
N THR A 39 -8.73 0.66 -3.92
CA THR A 39 -9.48 -0.53 -3.47
C THR A 39 -8.68 -1.84 -3.47
N GLY A 40 -7.45 -1.83 -3.99
CA GLY A 40 -6.59 -3.01 -4.08
C GLY A 40 -5.59 -3.15 -2.93
N ASN A 41 -5.23 -4.41 -2.64
CA ASN A 41 -4.03 -4.73 -1.85
C ASN A 41 -2.78 -4.46 -2.69
N VAL A 42 -1.72 -3.93 -2.05
CA VAL A 42 -0.40 -3.87 -2.68
C VAL A 42 0.20 -5.27 -2.67
N THR A 43 0.53 -5.81 -3.85
CA THR A 43 1.06 -7.18 -4.00
C THR A 43 2.45 -7.19 -4.58
N CYS A 44 3.27 -8.15 -4.13
CA CYS A 44 4.61 -8.41 -4.63
C CYS A 44 4.85 -9.93 -4.56
N CYS A 45 5.49 -10.52 -5.58
CA CYS A 45 5.72 -11.97 -5.67
C CYS A 45 4.43 -12.83 -5.61
N GLY A 46 3.29 -12.28 -6.02
CA GLY A 46 2.00 -12.98 -5.99
C GLY A 46 1.30 -12.95 -4.62
N GLU A 47 1.91 -12.32 -3.61
CA GLU A 47 1.35 -12.21 -2.26
C GLU A 47 1.16 -10.74 -1.84
N PRO A 48 0.20 -10.44 -0.95
CA PRO A 48 0.07 -9.11 -0.36
C PRO A 48 1.31 -8.72 0.45
N MET A 49 1.83 -7.51 0.24
CA MET A 49 2.89 -6.96 1.07
C MET A 49 2.39 -6.65 2.49
N LYS A 50 3.29 -6.66 3.47
CA LYS A 50 2.97 -6.41 4.89
C LYS A 50 3.59 -5.11 5.38
N LEU A 51 2.94 -4.43 6.33
CA LEU A 51 3.56 -3.29 7.02
C LEU A 51 4.79 -3.77 7.78
N LYS A 52 5.90 -3.06 7.58
CA LYS A 52 7.11 -3.20 8.36
C LYS A 52 6.88 -2.50 9.70
N GLN A 53 6.93 -3.25 10.80
CA GLN A 53 6.89 -2.71 12.16
C GLN A 53 8.14 -1.88 12.45
#